data_AF-A0AAU3FZ69-F1
#
_entry.id   AF-A0AAU3FZ69-F1
#
_cell.length_a   1.000
_cell.length_b   1.000
_cell.length_c   1.000
_cell.angle_alpha   90.00
_cell.angle_beta   90.00
_cell.angle_gamma   90.00
#
_symmetry.space_group_name_H-M   'P 1'
#
loop_
_entity.id
_entity.type
_entity.pdbx_description
1 polymer ?
#
loop_
_entity_poly.entity_id
_entity_poly.type
_entity_poly.pdbx_seq_one_letter_code
_entity_poly.pdbx_strand_id
1 'polypeptide(L)'
;MSYPTEQGKVLDLSSAGLTQLGKLLEAQGVDLTEALKEAETELAGIGNFWGDDDAGRGFHDGKGDRSGYRTRSEDVHDEIRALGKVHAGIGDRLDLMGKNVEVADWDSIPKLPEVPK
;
A
#
# COMPACT_ATOMS: atom_id res chain seq x y z
N MET A 1 -5.15 4.15 39.42
CA MET A 1 -4.36 2.94 39.17
C MET A 1 -3.64 3.17 37.86
N SER A 2 -2.33 3.43 37.93
CA SER A 2 -1.49 3.84 36.80
C SER A 2 -0.58 2.67 36.43
N TYR A 3 -0.49 2.34 35.14
CA TYR A 3 0.49 1.38 34.66
C TYR A 3 1.69 2.15 34.09
N PRO A 4 2.92 1.86 34.55
CA PRO A 4 4.11 2.49 34.00
C PRO A 4 4.53 1.72 32.74
N THR A 5 4.44 2.36 31.59
CA THR A 5 5.23 1.98 30.41
C THR A 5 6.40 2.94 30.29
N GLU A 6 7.59 2.39 30.16
CA GLU A 6 8.83 3.13 29.96
C GLU A 6 8.66 4.18 28.86
N GLN A 7 8.96 5.43 29.22
CA GLN A 7 9.46 6.45 28.31
C GLN A 7 8.57 6.70 27.08
N GLY A 8 7.38 7.26 27.32
CA GLY A 8 7.12 8.70 27.11
C GLY A 8 7.63 9.40 25.84
N LYS A 9 8.11 8.69 24.82
CA LYS A 9 8.22 9.24 23.47
C LYS A 9 6.80 9.31 22.96
N VAL A 10 6.14 10.45 23.16
CA VAL A 10 5.27 10.95 22.09
C VAL A 10 6.14 10.82 20.86
N LEU A 11 5.79 9.89 19.97
CA LEU A 11 6.37 9.85 18.65
C LEU A 11 6.18 11.27 18.13
N ASP A 12 7.25 12.05 18.12
CA ASP A 12 7.29 13.39 17.52
C ASP A 12 7.22 13.16 16.01
N LEU A 13 6.05 12.68 15.59
CA LEU A 13 5.62 12.53 14.22
C LEU A 13 5.27 13.95 13.81
N SER A 14 6.31 14.74 13.54
CA SER A 14 6.14 16.04 12.92
C SER A 14 5.29 15.87 11.67
N SER A 15 4.51 16.90 11.30
CA SER A 15 3.75 16.92 10.05
C SER A 15 4.63 16.49 8.86
N ALA A 16 5.89 16.94 8.85
CA ALA A 16 6.91 16.55 7.89
C ALA A 16 7.21 15.03 7.90
N GLY A 17 7.33 14.40 9.07
CA GLY A 17 7.56 12.96 9.21
C GLY A 17 6.38 12.11 8.73
N LEU A 18 5.14 12.53 9.01
CA LEU A 18 3.93 11.86 8.53
C LEU A 18 3.79 11.95 7.01
N THR A 19 4.01 13.15 6.45
CA THR A 19 4.00 13.37 5.00
C THR A 19 5.10 12.57 4.30
N GLN A 20 6.29 12.47 4.89
CA GLN A 20 7.40 11.70 4.32
C GLN A 20 7.12 10.20 4.34
N LEU A 21 6.57 9.67 5.44
CA LEU A 21 6.12 8.27 5.51
C LEU A 21 5.01 8.00 4.51
N GLY A 22 4.06 8.93 4.36
CA GLY A 22 2.98 8.81 3.39
C GLY A 22 3.48 8.62 1.96
N LYS A 23 4.40 9.48 1.52
CA LYS A 23 5.06 9.39 0.21
C LYS A 23 5.85 8.10 0.01
N LEU A 24 6.53 7.62 1.06
CA LEU A 24 7.29 6.39 0.99
C LEU A 24 6.38 5.17 0.78
N LEU A 25 5.26 5.10 1.52
CA LEU A 25 4.26 4.03 1.38
C LEU A 25 3.56 4.09 0.02
N GLU A 26 3.26 5.28 -0.48
CA GLU A 26 2.73 5.46 -1.83
C GLU A 26 3.71 4.94 -2.90
N ALA A 27 4.99 5.33 -2.82
CA ALA A 27 6.02 4.87 -3.74
C ALA A 27 6.20 3.33 -3.70
N GLN A 28 6.23 2.73 -2.51
CA GLN A 28 6.28 1.27 -2.36
C GLN A 28 5.08 0.56 -2.99
N GLY A 29 3.88 1.17 -2.91
CA GLY A 29 2.69 0.64 -3.56
C GLY A 29 2.78 0.67 -5.09
N VAL A 30 3.36 1.74 -5.65
CA VAL A 30 3.63 1.87 -7.09
C VAL A 30 4.67 0.85 -7.54
N ASP A 31 5.83 0.80 -6.87
CA ASP A 31 6.92 -0.13 -7.19
C ASP A 31 6.44 -1.59 -7.16
N LEU A 32 5.65 -1.95 -6.15
CA LEU A 32 5.05 -3.29 -6.04
C LEU A 32 4.13 -3.57 -7.23
N THR A 33 3.28 -2.60 -7.62
CA THR A 33 2.36 -2.75 -8.75
C THR A 33 3.10 -2.93 -10.08
N GLU A 34 4.20 -2.19 -10.28
CA GLU A 34 5.03 -2.30 -11.48
C GLU A 34 5.77 -3.63 -11.57
N ALA A 35 6.42 -4.05 -10.49
CA ALA A 35 7.16 -5.33 -10.45
C ALA A 35 6.24 -6.52 -10.74
N LEU A 36 4.99 -6.46 -10.30
CA LEU A 36 4.01 -7.50 -10.61
C LEU A 36 3.66 -7.50 -12.07
N LYS A 37 3.35 -6.35 -12.64
CA LYS A 37 3.00 -6.24 -14.06
C LYS A 37 4.11 -6.79 -14.96
N GLU A 38 5.36 -6.57 -14.57
CA GLU A 38 6.52 -7.16 -15.23
C GLU A 38 6.51 -8.69 -15.12
N ALA A 39 6.35 -9.23 -13.91
CA ALA A 39 6.21 -10.67 -13.69
C ALA A 39 5.00 -11.29 -14.42
N GLU A 40 3.84 -10.61 -14.49
CA GLU A 40 2.67 -11.05 -15.27
C GLU A 40 3.03 -11.17 -16.76
N THR A 41 3.76 -10.17 -17.27
CA THR A 41 4.17 -10.10 -18.67
C THR A 41 5.18 -11.18 -18.99
N GLU A 42 6.14 -11.43 -18.10
CA GLU A 42 7.10 -12.52 -18.23
C GLU A 42 6.38 -13.87 -18.27
N LEU A 43 5.48 -14.14 -17.31
CA LEU A 43 4.72 -15.38 -17.26
C LEU A 43 3.87 -15.60 -18.51
N ALA A 44 3.20 -14.55 -19.01
CA ALA A 44 2.46 -14.61 -20.27
C ALA A 44 3.38 -14.84 -21.49
N GLY A 45 4.61 -14.30 -21.44
CA GLY A 45 5.62 -14.41 -22.49
C GLY A 45 6.24 -15.80 -22.63
N ILE A 46 6.18 -16.65 -21.58
CA ILE A 46 6.69 -18.03 -21.63
C ILE A 46 5.86 -18.91 -22.61
N GLY A 47 4.67 -18.47 -23.04
CA GLY A 47 3.87 -19.15 -24.07
C GLY A 47 3.21 -20.43 -23.58
N ASN A 48 2.98 -21.41 -24.48
CA ASN A 48 2.36 -22.69 -24.11
C ASN A 48 3.35 -23.65 -23.42
N PHE A 49 3.90 -23.23 -22.28
CA PHE A 49 4.84 -24.01 -21.49
C PHE A 49 4.27 -25.37 -21.07
N TRP A 50 2.96 -25.40 -20.80
CA TRP A 50 2.25 -26.57 -20.28
C TRP A 50 1.96 -27.60 -21.36
N GLY A 51 1.96 -27.19 -22.63
CA GLY A 51 1.68 -28.04 -23.78
C GLY A 51 0.20 -28.24 -24.06
N ASP A 52 -0.11 -28.63 -25.30
CA ASP A 52 -1.48 -28.91 -25.77
C ASP A 52 -1.91 -30.37 -25.55
N ASP A 53 -1.27 -31.09 -24.64
CA ASP A 53 -1.78 -32.40 -24.26
C ASP A 53 -2.82 -32.28 -23.13
N ASP A 54 -3.48 -33.38 -22.78
CA ASP A 54 -4.51 -33.39 -21.75
C ASP A 54 -3.96 -33.12 -20.34
N ALA A 55 -2.65 -33.27 -20.13
CA ALA A 55 -1.99 -32.94 -18.87
C ALA A 55 -1.72 -31.43 -18.79
N GLY A 56 -1.21 -30.85 -19.86
CA GLY A 56 -0.95 -29.42 -20.02
C GLY A 56 -2.20 -28.57 -19.92
N ARG A 57 -3.24 -28.92 -20.69
CA ARG A 57 -4.57 -28.29 -20.57
C ARG A 57 -5.14 -28.44 -19.17
N GLY A 58 -5.05 -29.64 -18.59
CA GLY A 58 -5.54 -29.91 -17.24
C GLY A 58 -4.78 -29.13 -16.15
N PHE A 59 -3.51 -28.83 -16.35
CA PHE A 59 -2.74 -27.97 -15.46
C PHE A 59 -3.11 -26.49 -15.62
N HIS A 60 -3.20 -26.02 -16.88
CA HIS A 60 -3.51 -24.62 -17.19
C HIS A 60 -4.94 -24.24 -16.76
N ASP A 61 -5.93 -25.01 -17.21
CA ASP A 61 -7.35 -24.72 -17.02
C ASP A 61 -7.94 -25.37 -15.77
N GLY A 62 -7.27 -26.39 -15.23
CA GLY A 62 -7.77 -27.19 -14.11
C GLY A 62 -8.43 -28.49 -14.56
N LYS A 63 -8.75 -29.35 -13.59
CA LYS A 63 -9.38 -30.66 -13.84
C LYS A 63 -10.34 -31.01 -12.71
N GLY A 64 -11.60 -31.30 -13.05
CA GLY A 64 -12.66 -31.50 -12.07
C GLY A 64 -12.91 -30.23 -11.25
N ASP A 65 -13.02 -30.36 -9.92
CA ASP A 65 -13.26 -29.24 -9.01
C ASP A 65 -11.99 -28.47 -8.60
N ARG A 66 -10.85 -28.70 -9.27
CA ARG A 66 -9.58 -28.03 -8.96
C ARG A 66 -9.29 -26.92 -9.96
N SER A 67 -9.12 -25.70 -9.45
CA SER A 67 -8.68 -24.53 -10.21
C SER A 67 -7.30 -24.77 -10.82
N GLY A 68 -7.17 -24.47 -12.12
CA GLY A 68 -5.90 -24.52 -12.84
C GLY A 68 -4.96 -23.36 -12.49
N TYR A 69 -3.79 -23.39 -13.11
CA TYR A 69 -2.79 -22.32 -13.00
C TYR A 69 -3.37 -20.94 -13.34
N ARG A 70 -4.18 -20.84 -14.41
CA ARG A 70 -4.78 -19.58 -14.87
C ARG A 70 -5.58 -18.88 -13.77
N THR A 71 -6.53 -19.60 -13.16
CA THR A 71 -7.36 -19.03 -12.08
C THR A 71 -6.51 -18.63 -10.88
N ARG A 72 -5.54 -19.47 -10.49
CA ARG A 72 -4.66 -19.11 -9.35
C ARG A 72 -3.78 -17.91 -9.65
N SER A 73 -3.31 -17.74 -10.89
CA SER A 73 -2.56 -16.54 -11.26
C SER A 73 -3.44 -15.29 -11.23
N GLU A 74 -4.70 -15.38 -11.68
CA GLU A 74 -5.66 -14.28 -11.60
C GLU A 74 -5.94 -13.88 -10.14
N ASP A 75 -6.18 -14.86 -9.25
CA ASP A 75 -6.41 -14.63 -7.82
C ASP A 75 -5.21 -13.91 -7.17
N VAL A 76 -3.99 -14.38 -7.45
CA VAL A 76 -2.75 -13.78 -6.95
C VAL A 76 -2.60 -12.34 -7.48
N HIS A 77 -2.89 -12.08 -8.75
CA HIS A 77 -2.83 -10.72 -9.29
C HIS A 77 -3.82 -9.78 -8.60
N ASP A 78 -5.04 -10.24 -8.34
CA ASP A 78 -6.06 -9.45 -7.66
C ASP A 78 -5.69 -9.14 -6.21
N GLU A 79 -5.16 -10.12 -5.47
CA GLU A 79 -4.67 -9.92 -4.11
C GLU A 79 -3.55 -8.87 -4.06
N ILE A 80 -2.60 -8.92 -4.98
CA ILE A 80 -1.46 -8.01 -4.91
C ILE A 80 -1.85 -6.60 -5.40
N ARG A 81 -2.77 -6.47 -6.36
CA ARG A 81 -3.40 -5.16 -6.66
C ARG A 81 -4.12 -4.59 -5.45
N ALA A 82 -4.77 -5.43 -4.64
CA ALA A 82 -5.38 -4.99 -3.40
C ALA A 82 -4.33 -4.48 -2.39
N LEU A 83 -3.19 -5.17 -2.27
CA LEU A 83 -2.07 -4.72 -1.42
C LEU A 83 -1.51 -3.38 -1.88
N GLY A 84 -1.32 -3.16 -3.19
CA GLY A 84 -0.89 -1.87 -3.74
C GLY A 84 -1.85 -0.73 -3.37
N LYS A 85 -3.17 -0.97 -3.51
CA LYS A 85 -4.20 0.00 -3.11
C LYS A 85 -4.19 0.30 -1.61
N VAL A 86 -3.93 -0.70 -0.78
CA VAL A 86 -3.82 -0.50 0.68
C VAL A 86 -2.62 0.38 1.01
N HIS A 87 -1.47 0.17 0.38
CA HIS A 87 -0.28 1.00 0.59
C HIS A 87 -0.53 2.46 0.20
N ALA A 88 -1.10 2.70 -0.99
CA ALA A 88 -1.49 4.04 -1.42
C ALA A 88 -2.51 4.69 -0.45
N GLY A 89 -3.54 3.95 -0.05
CA GLY A 89 -4.55 4.46 0.87
C GLY A 89 -4.07 4.67 2.31
N ILE A 90 -2.98 4.02 2.74
CA ILE A 90 -2.29 4.36 3.99
C ILE A 90 -1.46 5.62 3.78
N GLY A 91 -0.77 5.74 2.64
CA GLY A 91 -0.01 6.92 2.25
C GLY A 91 -0.83 8.21 2.28
N ASP A 92 -1.97 8.19 1.60
CA ASP A 92 -2.92 9.32 1.54
C ASP A 92 -3.39 9.75 2.94
N ARG A 93 -3.70 8.77 3.80
CA ARG A 93 -4.16 9.04 5.17
C ARG A 93 -3.06 9.66 6.03
N LEU A 94 -1.82 9.19 5.89
CA LEU A 94 -0.68 9.77 6.61
C LEU A 94 -0.39 11.20 6.14
N ASP A 95 -0.48 11.48 4.85
CA ASP A 95 -0.33 12.84 4.30
C ASP A 95 -1.46 13.78 4.81
N LEU A 96 -2.71 13.31 4.82
CA LEU A 96 -3.82 14.06 5.42
C LEU A 96 -3.62 14.31 6.92
N MET A 97 -3.10 13.33 7.66
CA MET A 97 -2.76 13.52 9.07
C MET A 97 -1.64 14.55 9.24
N GLY A 98 -0.61 14.52 8.39
CA GLY A 98 0.46 15.52 8.38
C GLY A 98 -0.07 16.94 8.17
N LYS A 99 -0.94 17.13 7.18
CA LYS A 99 -1.60 18.42 6.90
C LYS A 99 -2.48 18.90 8.06
N ASN A 100 -3.23 18.00 8.69
CA ASN A 100 -4.08 18.36 9.83
C ASN A 100 -3.25 18.76 11.06
N VAL A 101 -2.12 18.10 11.31
CA VAL A 101 -1.18 18.49 12.37
C VAL A 101 -0.60 19.87 12.09
N GLU A 102 -0.19 20.15 10.85
CA GLU A 102 0.31 21.47 10.45
C GLU A 102 -0.74 22.58 10.68
N VAL A 103 -2.00 22.36 10.33
CA VAL A 103 -3.09 23.32 10.59
C VAL A 103 -3.33 23.53 12.08
N ALA A 104 -3.34 22.46 12.88
CA ALA A 104 -3.50 22.55 14.32
C ALA A 104 -2.35 23.33 14.98
N ASP A 105 -1.12 23.18 14.47
CA ASP A 105 0.03 23.98 14.92
C ASP A 105 -0.17 25.47 14.62
N TRP A 106 -0.71 25.85 13.46
CA TRP A 106 -1.05 27.24 13.14
C TRP A 106 -2.15 27.82 14.04
N ASP A 107 -3.18 27.04 14.37
CA ASP A 107 -4.26 27.45 15.29
C ASP A 107 -3.76 27.62 16.74
N SER A 108 -2.63 27.00 17.09
CA SER A 108 -2.02 27.11 18.41
C SER A 108 -1.21 28.40 18.61
N ILE A 109 -0.94 29.17 17.55
CA ILE A 109 -0.22 30.44 17.65
C ILE A 109 -1.10 31.47 18.41
N PRO A 110 -0.64 32.03 19.54
CA PRO A 110 -1.38 33.04 20.27
C PRO A 110 -1.72 34.21 19.34
N LYS A 111 -3.00 34.61 19.30
CA LYS A 111 -3.43 35.82 18.59
C LYS A 111 -2.55 36.99 19.02
N LEU A 112 -2.02 37.72 18.03
CA LEU A 112 -1.23 38.92 18.29
C LEU A 112 -2.02 39.88 19.18
N PRO A 113 -1.37 40.53 20.17
CA PRO A 113 -2.05 41.48 21.04
C PRO A 113 -2.66 42.61 20.18
N GLU A 114 -3.93 42.94 20.44
CA GLU A 114 -4.58 44.07 19.78
C GLU A 114 -3.84 45.36 20.14
N VAL A 115 -3.44 46.13 19.12
CA VAL A 115 -2.83 47.45 19.30
C VAL A 115 -3.97 48.45 19.57
N PRO A 116 -3.99 49.11 20.74
CA PRO A 116 -5.01 50.12 21.04
C PRO A 116 -4.92 51.27 20.03
N LYS A 117 -6.08 51.72 19.52
CA LYS A 117 -6.20 52.94 18.71
C LYS A 117 -6.12 54.19 19.58
#